data_AF-A0A527YPX0-F1
#
_entry.id   AF-A0A527YPX0-F1
#
_cell.length_a   1.000
_cell.length_b   1.000
_cell.length_c   1.000
_cell.angle_alpha   90.00
_cell.angle_beta   90.00
_cell.angle_gamma   90.00
#
_symmetry.space_group_name_H-M   'P 1'
#
loop_
_entity.id
_entity.type
_entity.pdbx_description
1 polymer ?
#
loop_
_entity_poly.entity_id
_entity_poly.type
_entity_poly.pdbx_seq_one_letter_code
_entity_poly.pdbx_strand_id
1 'polypeptide(L)' 'MSPEAVASRLAASRYLADESLATAIFLAIRLGKPLLLEGAPGVGKTEAAKAIAELLGRDLVRLQCY' A
#
# COMPACT_ATOMS: atom_id res chain seq x y z
N MET A 1 7.08 12.90 -3.60
CA MET A 1 6.73 11.98 -2.51
C MET A 1 7.98 11.16 -2.19
N SER A 2 8.32 10.93 -0.92
CA SER A 2 9.43 10.08 -0.46
C SER A 2 8.88 8.86 0.30
N PRO A 3 9.68 7.84 0.65
CA PRO A 3 9.23 6.73 1.49
C PRO A 3 8.62 7.19 2.82
N GLU A 4 9.20 8.17 3.50
CA GLU A 4 8.70 8.69 4.79
C GLU A 4 7.35 9.40 4.62
N ALA A 5 7.18 10.11 3.50
CA ALA A 5 5.90 10.72 3.14
C ALA A 5 4.83 9.66 2.84
N VAL A 6 5.19 8.52 2.23
CA VAL A 6 4.28 7.38 2.05
C VAL A 6 3.86 6.82 3.40
N ALA A 7 4.81 6.50 4.28
CA ALA A 7 4.53 5.96 5.61
C ALA A 7 3.61 6.88 6.41
N SER A 8 3.87 8.19 6.41
CA SER A 8 3.05 9.19 7.11
C SER A 8 1.61 9.25 6.59
N ARG A 9 1.42 9.16 5.27
CA ARG A 9 0.09 9.18 4.64
C ARG A 9 -0.68 7.88 4.86
N LEU A 10 0.00 6.74 4.85
CA LEU A 10 -0.61 5.46 5.20
C LEU A 10 -1.04 5.46 6.68
N ALA A 11 -0.21 6.01 7.58
CA ALA A 11 -0.56 6.14 8.99
C ALA A 11 -1.81 7.01 9.21
N ALA A 12 -1.96 8.10 8.43
CA ALA A 12 -3.19 8.91 8.43
C ALA A 12 -4.44 8.11 7.97
N SER A 13 -4.24 7.09 7.14
CA SER A 13 -5.27 6.14 6.69
C SER A 13 -5.39 4.92 7.62
N ARG A 14 -4.86 5.02 8.85
CA ARG A 14 -4.79 3.96 9.87
C ARG A 14 -4.03 2.70 9.47
N TYR A 15 -3.09 2.80 8.54
CA TYR A 15 -2.21 1.70 8.15
C TYR A 15 -0.75 2.01 8.49
N LEU A 16 -0.16 1.25 9.42
CA LEU A 16 1.24 1.40 9.80
C LEU A 16 2.13 0.55 8.88
N ALA A 17 2.84 1.22 7.97
CA ALA A 17 3.85 0.60 7.15
C ALA A 17 5.23 0.74 7.81
N ASP A 18 6.02 -0.33 7.78
CA ASP A 18 7.44 -0.24 8.08
C ASP A 18 8.20 0.44 6.92
N GLU A 19 9.49 0.70 7.14
CA GLU A 19 10.36 1.35 6.15
C GLU A 19 10.44 0.57 4.83
N SER A 20 10.45 -0.76 4.90
CA SER A 20 10.57 -1.64 3.73
C SER A 20 9.34 -1.54 2.82
N LEU A 21 8.14 -1.58 3.42
CA LEU A 21 6.87 -1.49 2.72
C LEU A 21 6.64 -0.08 2.18
N ALA A 22 6.96 0.95 2.97
CA ALA A 22 6.87 2.34 2.53
C ALA A 22 7.76 2.61 1.32
N THR A 23 8.98 2.07 1.32
CA THR A 23 9.92 2.16 0.19
C THR A 23 9.42 1.41 -1.03
N ALA A 24 8.92 0.18 -0.87
CA ALA A 24 8.37 -0.61 -1.97
C ALA A 24 7.17 0.09 -2.64
N ILE A 25 6.23 0.63 -1.84
CA ILE A 25 5.08 1.39 -2.34
C ILE A 25 5.55 2.67 -3.05
N PHE A 26 6.49 3.41 -2.47
CA PHE A 26 7.06 4.60 -3.10
C PHE A 26 7.65 4.28 -4.48
N LEU A 27 8.46 3.23 -4.59
CA LEU A 27 9.08 2.82 -5.85
C LEU A 27 8.04 2.33 -6.87
N ALA A 28 7.05 1.54 -6.45
CA ALA A 28 5.97 1.07 -7.31
C ALA A 28 5.19 2.26 -7.94
N ILE A 29 4.83 3.26 -7.12
CA ILE A 29 4.18 4.49 -7.58
C ILE A 29 5.10 5.26 -8.53
N ARG A 30 6.38 5.44 -8.16
CA ARG A 30 7.31 6.28 -8.93
C ARG A 30 7.66 5.68 -10.28
N LEU A 31 7.76 4.36 -10.36
CA LEU A 31 8.11 3.59 -11.56
C LEU A 31 6.89 3.18 -12.39
N GLY A 32 5.68 3.35 -11.86
CA GLY A 32 4.45 2.88 -12.52
C GLY A 32 4.43 1.35 -12.69
N LYS A 33 4.91 0.62 -11.68
CA LYS A 33 5.00 -0.85 -11.70
C LYS A 33 4.01 -1.49 -10.72
N PRO A 34 3.46 -2.67 -11.02
CA PRO A 34 2.63 -3.42 -10.08
C PRO A 34 3.40 -3.76 -8.80
N LEU A 35 2.67 -3.81 -7.67
CA LEU A 35 3.20 -4.24 -6.38
C LEU A 35 2.51 -5.55 -5.96
N LEU A 36 3.31 -6.59 -5.72
CA LEU A 36 2.83 -7.84 -5.12
C LEU A 36 3.07 -7.78 -3.61
N LEU A 37 2.01 -8.02 -2.82
CA LEU A 37 2.08 -8.08 -1.36
C LEU A 37 1.95 -9.53 -0.90
N GLU A 38 3.02 -10.09 -0.37
CA GLU A 38 3.05 -11.45 0.18
C GLU A 38 2.98 -11.43 1.72
N GLY A 39 2.53 -12.55 2.31
CA GLY A 39 2.48 -12.72 3.76
C GLY A 39 1.38 -13.68 4.21
N ALA A 40 1.40 -14.08 5.48
CA ALA A 40 0.40 -14.98 6.05
C ALA A 40 -1.04 -14.39 5.99
N PRO A 41 -2.09 -15.21 5.98
CA PRO A 41 -3.47 -14.72 6.13
C PRO A 41 -3.62 -13.83 7.37
N GLY A 42 -4.40 -12.75 7.26
CA GLY A 42 -4.66 -11.84 8.39
C GLY A 42 -3.61 -10.76 8.69
N VAL A 43 -2.45 -10.73 8.01
CA VAL A 43 -1.39 -9.71 8.26
C VAL A 43 -1.67 -8.33 7.65
N GLY A 44 -2.93 -8.02 7.33
CA GLY A 44 -3.31 -6.67 6.86
C GLY A 44 -3.07 -6.38 5.38
N LYS A 45 -2.80 -7.37 4.52
CA LYS A 45 -2.61 -7.16 3.06
C LYS A 45 -3.80 -6.44 2.39
N THR A 46 -5.03 -6.81 2.76
CA THR A 46 -6.25 -6.16 2.25
C THR A 46 -6.36 -4.71 2.73
N GLU A 47 -6.02 -4.45 3.97
CA GLU A 47 -6.02 -3.09 4.53
C GLU A 47 -4.94 -2.22 3.90
N ALA A 48 -3.79 -2.80 3.56
CA ALA A 48 -2.74 -2.11 2.80
C ALA A 48 -3.27 -1.63 1.44
N ALA A 49 -4.00 -2.47 0.71
CA ALA A 49 -4.58 -2.09 -0.58
C ALA A 49 -5.59 -0.93 -0.45
N LYS A 50 -6.42 -0.93 0.61
CA LYS A 50 -7.35 0.17 0.91
C LYS A 50 -6.62 1.47 1.22
N ALA A 51 -5.62 1.43 2.10
CA ALA A 51 -4.84 2.59 2.47
C ALA A 51 -4.05 3.17 1.28
N ILE A 52 -3.53 2.31 0.40
CA ILE A 52 -2.86 2.75 -0.84
C ILE A 52 -3.87 3.42 -1.79
N ALA A 53 -5.07 2.89 -1.93
CA ALA A 53 -6.11 3.49 -2.77
C ALA A 53 -6.53 4.88 -2.25
N GLU A 54 -6.73 5.03 -0.94
CA GLU A 54 -7.00 6.31 -0.28
C GLU A 54 -5.83 7.29 -0.46
N LEU A 55 -4.58 6.84 -0.24
CA LEU A 55 -3.37 7.61 -0.49
C LEU A 55 -3.29 8.10 -1.94
N LEU A 56 -3.72 7.30 -2.91
CA LEU A 56 -3.67 7.67 -4.32
C LEU A 56 -4.92 8.46 -4.78
N GLY A 57 -5.95 8.57 -3.94
CA GLY A 57 -7.24 9.14 -4.32
C GLY A 57 -7.90 8.34 -5.46
N ARG A 58 -7.85 7.01 -5.39
CA ARG A 58 -8.34 6.09 -6.43
C ARG A 58 -9.35 5.11 -5.87
N ASP A 59 -10.22 4.62 -6.75
CA ASP A 59 -11.12 3.53 -6.42
C ASP A 59 -10.36 2.21 -6.27
N LEU A 60 -10.74 1.41 -5.28
CA LEU A 60 -10.19 0.06 -5.08
C LEU A 60 -11.15 -0.98 -5.67
N VAL A 61 -10.70 -1.65 -6.73
CA VAL A 61 -11.40 -2.82 -7.29
C VAL A 61 -10.77 -4.09 -6.73
N ARG A 62 -11.57 -4.94 -6.08
CA ARG A 62 -11.13 -6.24 -5.55
C ARG A 62 -11.64 -7.36 -6.44
N LEU A 63 -10.72 -8.07 -7.09
CA LEU A 63 -11.01 -9.31 -7.81
C LEU A 63 -10.58 -10.49 -6.93
N GLN A 64 -11.51 -11.42 -6.68
CA GLN A 64 -11.22 -12.65 -5.96
C GLN A 64 -11.23 -13.79 -6.98
N CYS A 65 -10.07 -14.40 -7.21
CA CYS A 65 -9.97 -15.61 -8.01
C CYS A 65 -10.51 -16.79 -7.18
N TYR A 66 -11.40 -17.58 -7.78
CA TYR A 66 -11.87 -18.87 -7.26
C TYR A 66 -11.07 -20.01 -7.88
#